data_AF-A0A6B3GQF0-F1
#
_entry.id   AF-A0A6B3GQF0-F1
#
_cell.length_a   1.000
_cell.length_b   1.000
_cell.length_c   1.000
_cell.angle_alpha   90.00
_cell.angle_beta   90.00
_cell.angle_gamma   90.00
#
_symmetry.space_group_name_H-M   'P 1'
#
loop_
_entity.id
_entity.type
_entity.pdbx_description
1 polymer ?
#
loop_
_entity_poly.entity_id
_entity_poly.type
_entity_poly.pdbx_seq_one_letter_code
_entity_poly.pdbx_strand_id
1 'polypeptide(L)'
;VIPATPLLGPTDLRDRVERGRVRHVLVRDADTAKFDEVPGRYTRIAVGEEVAGWRSYAAAAEAPAGFTPGRETDADEPLMLYFTSGTTASPKLVEHTHVSYPVGHLATMYWIGLKPGDVHLNISSPGWAKHAWS
;
A
#
# COMPACT_ATOMS: atom_id res chain seq x y z
N VAL A 1 1.82 -4.43 -4.20
CA VAL A 1 1.73 -3.27 -3.26
C VAL A 1 1.33 -3.76 -1.87
N ILE A 2 1.84 -3.17 -0.78
CA ILE A 2 1.47 -3.54 0.60
C ILE A 2 0.96 -2.31 1.35
N PRO A 3 -0.36 -2.05 1.35
CA PRO A 3 -0.92 -0.95 2.12
C PRO A 3 -0.74 -1.18 3.62
N ALA A 4 -0.43 -0.10 4.36
CA ALA A 4 -0.24 -0.16 5.80
C ALA A 4 -0.87 1.06 6.49
N THR A 5 -1.37 0.85 7.70
CA THR A 5 -1.92 1.94 8.52
C THR A 5 -0.78 2.77 9.11
N PRO A 6 -0.94 4.10 9.24
CA PRO A 6 0.06 4.93 9.92
C PRO A 6 0.22 4.58 11.41
N LEU A 7 -0.69 3.79 12.00
CA LEU A 7 -0.65 3.38 13.40
C LEU A 7 0.38 2.29 13.72
N LEU A 8 1.04 1.71 12.72
CA LEU A 8 2.06 0.68 12.95
C LEU A 8 3.29 1.23 13.67
N GLY A 9 3.78 0.49 14.65
CA GLY A 9 5.06 0.76 15.32
C GLY A 9 6.26 0.09 14.63
N PRO A 10 7.50 0.34 15.10
CA PRO A 10 8.71 -0.23 14.48
C PRO A 10 8.72 -1.76 14.39
N THR A 11 8.24 -2.48 15.41
CA THR A 11 8.15 -3.96 15.40
C THR A 11 7.22 -4.47 14.30
N ASP A 12 6.06 -3.84 14.15
CA ASP A 12 5.09 -4.13 13.09
C ASP A 12 5.65 -3.90 11.69
N LEU A 13 6.41 -2.82 11.53
CA LEU A 13 7.03 -2.45 10.27
C LEU A 13 8.15 -3.41 9.90
N ARG A 14 8.95 -3.87 10.87
CA ARG A 14 10.00 -4.87 10.66
C ARG A 14 9.43 -6.18 10.11
N ASP A 15 8.41 -6.74 10.76
CA ASP A 15 7.75 -7.97 10.31
C ASP A 15 7.23 -7.83 8.87
N ARG A 16 6.59 -6.69 8.58
CA ARG A 16 6.00 -6.44 7.26
C ARG A 16 7.04 -6.23 6.16
N VAL A 17 8.12 -5.51 6.45
CA VAL A 17 9.22 -5.31 5.50
C VAL A 17 9.90 -6.63 5.17
N GLU A 18 10.17 -7.45 6.18
CA GLU A 18 10.82 -8.75 6.03
C GLU A 18 9.93 -9.73 5.26
N ARG A 19 8.72 -10.00 5.76
CA ARG A 19 7.81 -10.98 5.17
C ARG A 19 7.23 -10.54 3.83
N GLY A 20 7.01 -9.24 3.66
CA GLY A 20 6.56 -8.64 2.41
C GLY A 20 7.67 -8.48 1.37
N ARG A 21 8.93 -8.79 1.72
CA ARG A 21 10.11 -8.61 0.86
C ARG A 21 10.17 -7.22 0.24
N VAL A 22 9.89 -6.20 1.06
CA VAL A 22 9.68 -4.82 0.60
C VAL A 22 10.97 -4.25 0.03
N ARG A 23 10.89 -3.70 -1.19
CA ARG A 23 12.02 -3.00 -1.85
C ARG A 23 11.89 -1.48 -1.85
N HIS A 24 10.69 -0.96 -1.60
CA HIS A 24 10.41 0.48 -1.57
C HIS A 24 9.40 0.77 -0.47
N VAL A 25 9.68 1.79 0.34
CA VAL A 25 8.80 2.31 1.39
C VAL A 25 8.43 3.74 1.02
N LEU A 26 7.13 4.01 0.95
CA LEU A 26 6.55 5.33 0.77
C LEU A 26 5.77 5.66 2.03
N VAL A 27 6.18 6.71 2.75
CA VAL A 27 5.58 7.13 4.03
C VAL A 27 5.42 8.64 4.08
N ARG A 28 4.59 9.13 4.98
CA ARG A 28 4.57 10.56 5.30
C ARG A 28 5.90 10.96 5.93
N ASP A 29 6.35 12.17 5.66
CA ASP A 29 7.48 12.82 6.34
C ASP A 29 7.49 12.60 7.86
N ALA A 30 6.35 12.78 8.52
CA ALA A 30 6.15 12.63 9.96
C ALA A 30 6.29 11.18 10.47
N ASP A 31 6.24 10.18 9.58
CA ASP A 31 6.35 8.77 9.95
C ASP A 31 7.76 8.19 9.68
N THR A 32 8.66 8.97 9.09
CA THR A 32 10.00 8.50 8.68
C THR A 32 10.83 7.95 9.84
N ALA A 33 10.78 8.58 11.01
CA ALA A 33 11.48 8.15 12.22
C ALA A 33 11.09 6.73 12.69
N LYS A 34 9.90 6.23 12.34
CA LYS A 34 9.48 4.86 12.66
C LYS A 34 10.34 3.80 11.97
N PHE A 35 11.06 4.19 10.91
CA PHE A 35 11.92 3.31 10.11
C PHE A 35 13.39 3.38 10.50
N ASP A 36 13.77 4.18 11.49
CA ASP A 36 15.15 4.23 11.99
C ASP A 36 15.59 2.88 12.55
N GLU A 37 14.67 2.14 13.16
CA GLU A 37 14.89 0.81 13.74
C GLU A 37 14.39 -0.35 12.84
N VAL A 38 14.04 -0.08 11.58
CA VAL A 38 13.53 -1.07 10.64
C VAL A 38 14.66 -1.47 9.67
N PRO A 39 15.37 -2.59 9.93
CA PRO A 39 16.49 -3.02 9.11
C PRO A 39 16.02 -3.42 7.70
N GLY A 40 16.89 -3.27 6.71
CA GLY A 40 16.64 -3.73 5.35
C GLY A 40 17.30 -2.84 4.31
N ARG A 41 17.34 -3.33 3.06
CA ARG A 41 17.79 -2.57 1.90
C ARG A 41 16.59 -2.28 1.02
N TYR A 42 15.91 -1.18 1.32
CA TYR A 42 14.77 -0.68 0.56
C TYR A 42 14.96 0.82 0.27
N THR A 43 14.36 1.28 -0.82
CA THR A 43 14.33 2.71 -1.12
C THR A 43 13.39 3.40 -0.14
N ARG A 44 13.85 4.50 0.44
CA ARG A 44 13.12 5.34 1.38
C ARG A 44 12.57 6.56 0.63
N ILE A 45 11.24 6.70 0.58
CA ILE A 45 10.54 7.80 -0.11
C ILE A 45 9.60 8.49 0.89
N ALA A 46 9.78 9.78 1.08
CA ALA A 46 8.97 10.61 1.98
C ALA A 46 7.96 11.45 1.19
N VAL A 47 6.72 11.46 1.63
CA VAL A 47 5.62 12.27 1.11
C VAL A 47 5.37 13.41 2.08
N GLY A 48 5.51 14.65 1.62
CA GLY A 48 5.49 15.85 2.47
C GLY A 48 6.79 16.62 2.36
N GLU A 49 7.28 17.15 3.48
CA GLU A 49 8.52 17.91 3.55
C GLU A 49 9.76 17.04 3.26
N GLU A 50 10.87 17.70 2.89
CA GLU A 50 12.14 17.02 2.68
C GLU A 50 12.71 16.47 4.00
N VAL A 51 13.12 15.21 3.98
CA VAL A 51 13.73 14.53 5.14
C VAL A 51 15.10 13.99 4.74
N ALA A 52 16.12 14.32 5.52
CA ALA A 52 17.49 13.84 5.28
C ALA A 52 17.53 12.30 5.23
N GLY A 53 18.20 11.76 4.20
CA GLY A 53 18.29 10.31 3.97
C GLY A 53 17.06 9.68 3.31
N TRP A 54 16.04 10.46 2.96
CA TRP A 54 14.86 10.03 2.21
C TRP A 54 14.80 10.71 0.84
N ARG A 55 14.28 10.00 -0.16
CA ARG A 55 13.94 10.62 -1.45
C ARG A 55 12.62 11.40 -1.29
N SER A 56 12.58 12.63 -1.78
CA SER A 56 11.33 13.39 -1.82
C SER A 56 10.38 12.80 -2.88
N TYR A 57 9.14 12.54 -2.49
CA TYR A 57 8.09 12.15 -3.44
C TYR A 57 7.76 13.29 -4.42
N ALA A 58 7.87 14.54 -3.99
CA ALA A 58 7.61 15.71 -4.85
C ALA A 58 8.56 15.76 -6.07
N ALA A 59 9.78 15.22 -5.94
CA ALA A 59 10.72 15.11 -7.05
C ALA A 59 10.22 14.21 -8.19
N ALA A 60 9.18 13.39 -7.97
CA ALA A 60 8.54 12.63 -9.04
C ALA A 60 7.89 13.52 -10.10
N ALA A 61 7.58 14.78 -9.79
CA ALA A 61 7.07 15.76 -10.76
C ALA A 61 8.07 16.08 -11.88
N GLU A 62 9.36 15.91 -11.61
CA GLU A 62 10.44 16.11 -12.60
C GLU A 62 10.63 14.88 -13.52
N ALA A 63 9.97 13.76 -13.22
CA ALA A 63 10.04 12.57 -14.04
C ALA A 63 9.18 12.73 -15.31
N PRO A 64 9.55 12.06 -16.43
CA PRO A 64 8.70 12.04 -17.62
C PRO A 64 7.29 11.54 -17.30
N ALA A 65 6.27 12.24 -17.80
CA ALA A 65 4.86 11.84 -17.61
C ALA A 65 4.52 10.51 -18.30
N GLY A 66 5.28 10.14 -19.35
CA GLY A 66 5.13 8.87 -20.05
C GLY A 66 5.86 7.75 -19.35
N PHE A 67 5.15 6.66 -19.06
CA PHE A 67 5.72 5.40 -18.61
C PHE A 67 5.31 4.27 -19.57
N THR A 68 6.29 3.56 -20.12
CA THR A 68 6.06 2.34 -20.91
C THR A 68 6.51 1.15 -20.09
N PRO A 69 5.59 0.25 -19.69
CA PRO A 69 5.96 -0.94 -18.96
C PRO A 69 6.78 -1.88 -19.86
N GLY A 70 7.74 -2.60 -19.28
CA GLY A 70 8.58 -3.54 -20.03
C GLY A 70 7.82 -4.79 -20.53
N ARG A 71 6.69 -5.11 -19.92
CA ARG A 71 5.72 -6.13 -20.38
C ARG A 71 4.35 -5.84 -19.79
N GLU A 72 3.32 -6.45 -20.37
CA GLU A 72 2.02 -6.57 -19.73
C GLU A 72 2.11 -7.52 -18.53
N THR A 73 1.33 -7.24 -17.49
CA THR A 73 1.27 -8.08 -16.30
C THR A 73 0.25 -9.19 -16.51
N ASP A 74 0.60 -10.43 -16.18
CA ASP A 74 -0.35 -11.54 -16.30
C ASP A 74 -1.47 -11.43 -15.26
N ALA A 75 -2.61 -12.02 -15.60
CA ALA A 75 -3.86 -11.86 -14.86
C ALA A 75 -3.81 -12.48 -13.45
N ASP A 76 -3.02 -13.54 -13.29
CA ASP A 76 -2.79 -14.27 -12.04
C ASP A 76 -1.55 -13.81 -11.27
N GLU A 77 -0.81 -12.82 -11.79
CA GLU A 77 0.32 -12.26 -11.06
C GLU A 77 -0.11 -11.48 -9.80
N PRO A 78 0.74 -11.42 -8.75
CA PRO A 78 0.44 -10.67 -7.54
C PRO A 78 0.31 -9.16 -7.79
N LEU A 79 -0.83 -8.59 -7.41
CA LEU A 79 -1.09 -7.15 -7.45
C LEU A 79 -0.89 -6.51 -6.05
N MET A 80 -1.49 -7.11 -5.03
CA MET A 80 -1.57 -6.53 -3.69
C MET A 80 -1.45 -7.58 -2.59
N LEU A 81 -0.81 -7.20 -1.49
CA LEU A 81 -0.68 -8.02 -0.29
C LEU A 81 -1.26 -7.25 0.90
N TYR A 82 -2.24 -7.83 1.59
CA TYR A 82 -2.77 -7.31 2.84
C TYR A 82 -2.27 -8.13 4.02
N PHE A 83 -1.76 -7.44 5.04
CA PHE A 83 -1.54 -8.04 6.35
C PHE A 83 -2.85 -8.00 7.14
N THR A 84 -3.39 -9.16 7.49
CA THR A 84 -4.61 -9.27 8.32
C THR A 84 -4.23 -9.56 9.76
N SER A 85 -4.91 -8.92 10.71
CA SER A 85 -4.72 -9.21 12.14
C SER A 85 -5.20 -10.64 12.43
N GLY A 86 -4.31 -11.46 12.99
CA GLY A 86 -4.70 -12.71 13.60
C GLY A 86 -5.16 -12.44 15.03
N THR A 87 -6.30 -12.98 15.44
CA THR A 87 -6.74 -12.92 16.85
C THR A 87 -5.96 -13.88 17.75
N THR A 88 -5.29 -14.88 17.15
CA THR A 88 -4.60 -15.97 17.85
C THR A 88 -3.21 -16.30 17.30
N ALA A 89 -2.77 -15.61 16.24
CA ALA A 89 -1.50 -15.88 15.55
C ALA A 89 -0.93 -14.61 14.92
N SER A 90 0.35 -14.65 14.53
CA SER A 90 0.98 -13.59 13.76
C SER A 90 0.16 -13.22 12.52
N PRO A 91 0.17 -11.94 12.10
CA PRO A 91 -0.60 -11.49 10.95
C PRO A 91 -0.40 -12.37 9.71
N LYS A 92 -1.48 -12.68 8.99
CA LYS A 92 -1.41 -13.45 7.74
C LYS A 92 -1.20 -12.50 6.57
N LEU A 93 -0.46 -12.96 5.57
CA LEU A 93 -0.28 -12.24 4.32
C LEU A 93 -1.30 -12.77 3.31
N VAL A 94 -2.30 -11.95 2.98
CA VAL A 94 -3.34 -12.28 2.00
C VAL A 94 -2.97 -11.64 0.67
N GLU A 95 -2.82 -12.46 -0.35
CA GLU A 95 -2.49 -12.00 -1.70
C GLU A 95 -3.74 -11.83 -2.56
N HIS A 96 -3.74 -10.75 -3.34
CA HIS A 96 -4.67 -10.53 -4.43
C HIS A 96 -3.90 -10.39 -5.74
N THR A 97 -4.45 -10.99 -6.79
CA THR A 97 -3.91 -10.96 -8.15
C THR A 97 -4.52 -9.82 -8.96
N HIS A 98 -4.00 -9.60 -10.16
CA HIS A 98 -4.57 -8.66 -11.12
C HIS A 98 -6.04 -8.98 -11.49
N VAL A 99 -6.50 -10.23 -11.35
CA VAL A 99 -7.89 -10.63 -11.52
C VAL A 99 -8.68 -10.59 -10.22
N SER A 100 -8.17 -11.21 -9.15
CA SER A 100 -8.98 -11.44 -7.94
C SER A 100 -9.34 -10.12 -7.25
N TYR A 101 -8.47 -9.12 -7.34
CA TYR A 101 -8.71 -7.81 -6.76
C TYR A 101 -9.87 -7.07 -7.42
N PRO A 102 -9.83 -6.69 -8.72
CA PRO A 102 -10.92 -5.92 -9.33
C PRO A 102 -12.23 -6.71 -9.41
N VAL A 103 -12.19 -8.02 -9.68
CA VAL A 103 -13.41 -8.84 -9.74
C VAL A 103 -14.12 -8.87 -8.38
N GLY A 104 -13.37 -8.97 -7.28
CA GLY A 104 -13.95 -8.91 -5.93
C GLY A 104 -14.68 -7.59 -5.65
N HIS A 105 -14.24 -6.48 -6.24
CA HIS A 105 -14.87 -5.16 -6.04
C HIS A 105 -16.21 -5.00 -6.77
N LEU A 106 -16.48 -5.82 -7.79
CA LEU A 106 -17.76 -5.76 -8.50
C LEU A 106 -18.92 -6.07 -7.56
N ALA A 107 -18.78 -7.08 -6.70
CA ALA A 107 -19.80 -7.42 -5.71
C ALA A 107 -20.07 -6.23 -4.76
N THR A 108 -19.03 -5.54 -4.31
CA THR A 108 -19.17 -4.35 -3.46
C THR A 108 -19.82 -3.20 -4.21
N MET A 109 -19.41 -2.92 -5.45
CA MET A 109 -20.02 -1.88 -6.27
C MET A 109 -21.54 -2.08 -6.39
N TYR A 110 -21.97 -3.32 -6.67
CA TYR A 110 -23.39 -3.67 -6.71
C TYR A 110 -24.08 -3.51 -5.34
N TRP A 111 -23.41 -3.91 -4.25
CA TRP A 111 -23.96 -3.84 -2.90
C TRP A 111 -24.15 -2.40 -2.40
N ILE A 112 -23.16 -1.51 -2.63
CA ILE A 112 -23.26 -0.09 -2.27
C ILE A 112 -24.25 0.62 -3.19
N GLY A 113 -24.35 0.18 -4.45
CA GLY A 113 -25.32 0.72 -5.41
C GLY A 113 -24.91 2.05 -6.04
N LEU A 114 -23.60 2.32 -6.11
CA LEU A 114 -23.07 3.55 -6.72
C LEU A 114 -23.44 3.65 -8.19
N LYS A 115 -23.78 4.86 -8.62
CA LYS A 115 -24.09 5.22 -10.00
C LYS A 115 -23.12 6.30 -10.51
N PRO A 116 -22.96 6.42 -11.84
CA PRO A 116 -22.22 7.52 -12.43
C PRO A 116 -22.75 8.87 -11.92
N GLY A 117 -21.87 9.69 -11.36
CA GLY A 117 -22.21 11.00 -10.77
C GLY A 117 -22.38 11.01 -9.25
N ASP A 118 -22.45 9.84 -8.60
CA ASP A 118 -22.52 9.77 -7.14
C ASP A 118 -21.19 10.17 -6.49
N VAL A 119 -21.28 10.73 -5.28
CA VAL A 119 -20.14 10.97 -4.40
C VAL A 119 -20.13 9.92 -3.31
N HIS A 120 -19.08 9.10 -3.28
CA HIS A 120 -18.89 8.07 -2.28
C HIS A 120 -17.93 8.50 -1.18
N LEU A 121 -18.38 8.50 0.07
CA LEU A 121 -17.55 8.81 1.24
C LEU A 121 -17.19 7.53 2.01
N ASN A 122 -15.98 7.04 1.80
CA ASN A 122 -15.43 5.96 2.60
C ASN A 122 -14.74 6.48 3.87
N ILE A 123 -15.29 6.11 5.02
CA ILE A 123 -14.64 6.33 6.31
C ILE A 123 -13.89 5.04 6.69
N SER A 124 -12.60 5.00 6.31
CA SER A 124 -11.66 3.93 6.65
C SER A 124 -10.23 4.45 6.65
N SER A 125 -9.37 3.91 7.52
CA SER A 125 -7.94 4.27 7.51
C SER A 125 -7.24 3.64 6.31
N PRO A 126 -6.32 4.37 5.64
CA PRO A 126 -5.36 3.77 4.71
C PRO A 126 -4.71 2.54 5.35
N GLY A 127 -4.51 1.49 4.55
CA GLY A 127 -3.94 0.21 5.00
C GLY A 127 -4.96 -0.87 5.39
N TRP A 128 -6.20 -0.50 5.70
CA TRP A 128 -7.28 -1.48 5.87
C TRP A 128 -7.83 -1.87 4.51
N ALA A 129 -8.18 -3.15 4.30
CA ALA A 129 -8.77 -3.57 3.03
C ALA A 129 -10.00 -2.70 2.67
N LYS A 130 -10.84 -2.38 3.66
CA LYS A 130 -12.02 -1.52 3.51
C LYS A 130 -11.71 -0.17 2.87
N HIS A 131 -10.56 0.43 3.17
CA HIS A 131 -10.16 1.71 2.56
C HIS A 131 -10.11 1.64 1.04
N ALA A 132 -9.74 0.49 0.49
CA ALA A 132 -9.56 0.35 -0.94
C ALA A 132 -10.81 -0.16 -1.65
N TRP A 133 -11.73 -0.84 -0.95
CA TRP A 133 -12.89 -1.47 -1.57
C TRP A 133 -14.24 -0.83 -1.29
N SER A 134 -14.43 -0.14 -0.16
CA SER A 134 -15.71 0.51 0.11
C SER A 134 -15.71 1.88 -0.48
#